data_AF-A0A447U2Q1-F1
#
_entry.id   AF-A0A447U2Q1-F1
#
_cell.length_a   1.000
_cell.length_b   1.000
_cell.length_c   1.000
_cell.angle_alpha   90.00
_cell.angle_beta   90.00
_cell.angle_gamma   90.00
#
_symmetry.space_group_name_H-M   'P 1'
#
loop_
_entity.id
_entity.type
_entity.pdbx_description
1 polymer ?
#
loop_
_entity_poly.entity_id
_entity_poly.type
_entity_poly.pdbx_seq_one_letter_code
_entity_poly.pdbx_strand_id
1 'polypeptide(L)'
;MAKTQLTLKPGILAEGEPLPCTKGLVSHNLLPGYCIPGIKKQIIVVPSLDTPVCEWQVKDYSDRLKSAGSHSTRAVYVLSMDTPFAQARFIREHDIHPGIIFVF
;
A
#
# COMPACT_ATOMS: atom_id res chain seq x y z
N MET A 1 2.25 31.04 -3.74
CA MET A 1 1.39 29.89 -4.14
C MET A 1 0.17 29.89 -3.23
N ALA A 2 -1.04 29.92 -3.79
CA ALA A 2 -2.27 29.82 -3.00
C ALA A 2 -2.41 28.40 -2.46
N LYS A 3 -2.59 28.24 -1.14
CA LYS A 3 -2.91 26.95 -0.54
C LYS A 3 -4.36 26.62 -0.88
N THR A 4 -4.57 25.64 -1.76
CA THR A 4 -5.89 25.06 -1.99
C THR A 4 -6.23 24.14 -0.82
N GLN A 5 -7.38 24.36 -0.19
CA GLN A 5 -7.88 23.49 0.87
C GLN A 5 -8.48 22.22 0.26
N LEU A 6 -8.06 21.06 0.76
CA LEU A 6 -8.63 19.76 0.40
C LEU A 6 -9.42 19.22 1.59
N THR A 7 -10.61 18.68 1.32
CA THR A 7 -11.47 18.06 2.34
C THR A 7 -11.43 16.55 2.19
N LEU A 8 -11.06 15.85 3.27
CA LEU A 8 -11.18 14.40 3.35
C LEU A 8 -12.53 14.07 4.00
N LYS A 9 -13.27 13.13 3.42
CA LYS A 9 -14.46 12.58 4.09
C LYS A 9 -14.00 11.83 5.34
N PRO A 10 -14.76 11.90 6.46
CA PRO A 10 -14.42 11.16 7.67
C PRO A 10 -14.25 9.67 7.34
N GLY A 11 -13.12 9.09 7.74
CA GLY A 11 -12.87 7.67 7.61
C GLY A 11 -13.75 6.86 8.56
N ILE A 12 -13.97 5.59 8.24
CA ILE A 12 -14.76 4.63 9.04
C ILE A 12 -13.90 3.77 9.98
N LEU A 13 -12.61 4.08 10.10
CA LEU A 13 -11.64 3.31 10.86
C LEU A 13 -11.32 4.01 12.19
N ALA A 14 -11.44 3.25 13.28
CA ALA A 14 -11.03 3.66 14.63
C ALA A 14 -10.29 2.51 15.32
N GLU A 15 -9.50 2.82 16.34
CA GLU A 15 -8.83 1.79 17.15
C GLU A 15 -9.85 0.87 17.83
N GLY A 16 -9.61 -0.44 17.78
CA GLY A 16 -10.52 -1.46 18.32
C GLY A 16 -11.64 -1.89 17.36
N GLU A 17 -11.93 -1.12 16.32
CA GLU A 17 -12.93 -1.49 15.31
C GLU A 17 -12.37 -2.51 14.30
N PRO A 18 -13.21 -3.42 13.78
CA PRO A 18 -12.79 -4.35 12.74
C PRO A 18 -12.44 -3.59 11.46
N LEU A 19 -11.45 -4.11 10.74
CA LEU A 19 -11.09 -3.61 9.42
C LEU A 19 -12.31 -3.72 8.48
N PRO A 20 -12.69 -2.66 7.75
CA PRO A 20 -13.80 -2.68 6.81
C PRO A 20 -13.68 -3.80 5.78
N CYS A 21 -14.82 -4.19 5.21
CA CYS A 21 -14.86 -5.16 4.13
C CYS A 21 -13.97 -4.71 2.96
N THR A 22 -13.11 -5.61 2.50
CA THR A 22 -12.11 -5.34 1.46
C THR A 22 -12.46 -5.98 0.14
N LYS A 23 -13.73 -6.33 -0.02
CA LYS A 23 -14.27 -6.86 -1.28
C LYS A 23 -14.12 -5.79 -2.36
N GLY A 24 -13.48 -6.16 -3.45
CA GLY A 24 -13.21 -5.27 -4.58
C GLY A 24 -11.77 -4.80 -4.66
N LEU A 25 -10.96 -4.98 -3.60
CA LEU A 25 -9.52 -4.72 -3.70
C LEU A 25 -8.84 -5.79 -4.55
N VAL A 26 -7.97 -5.34 -5.45
CA VAL A 26 -7.28 -6.20 -6.41
C VAL A 26 -5.77 -5.95 -6.35
N SER A 27 -4.98 -7.02 -6.44
CA SER A 27 -3.53 -6.90 -6.50
C SER A 27 -3.02 -6.49 -7.88
N HIS A 28 -1.75 -6.09 -7.97
CA HIS A 28 -1.07 -5.83 -9.25
C HIS A 28 -1.13 -7.02 -10.26
N ASN A 29 -1.37 -8.24 -9.79
CA ASN A 29 -1.53 -9.44 -10.64
C ASN A 29 -2.98 -9.80 -10.95
N LEU A 30 -3.92 -8.87 -10.74
CA LEU A 30 -5.36 -9.07 -10.95
C LEU A 30 -5.99 -10.17 -10.08
N LEU A 31 -5.26 -10.65 -9.06
CA LEU A 31 -5.78 -11.59 -8.09
C LEU A 31 -6.48 -10.84 -6.96
N PRO A 32 -7.60 -11.38 -6.44
CA PRO A 32 -8.17 -10.88 -5.19
C PRO A 32 -7.12 -11.06 -4.09
N GLY A 33 -6.82 -9.99 -3.37
CA GLY A 33 -5.58 -9.98 -2.60
C GLY A 33 -5.53 -8.89 -1.56
N TYR A 34 -6.35 -9.03 -0.53
CA TYR A 34 -6.24 -8.29 0.71
C TYR A 34 -6.86 -9.14 1.83
N CYS A 35 -6.35 -9.04 3.06
CA CYS A 35 -6.79 -9.82 4.23
C CYS A 35 -6.31 -11.28 4.35
N ILE A 36 -4.99 -11.51 4.38
CA ILE A 36 -4.45 -12.79 4.88
C ILE A 36 -4.89 -13.00 6.35
N PRO A 37 -5.64 -14.07 6.68
CA PRO A 37 -6.09 -14.33 8.05
C PRO A 37 -4.92 -14.60 9.00
N GLY A 38 -5.06 -14.22 10.28
CA GLY A 38 -4.06 -14.54 11.32
C GLY A 38 -2.75 -13.74 11.28
N ILE A 39 -2.51 -12.93 10.24
CA ILE A 39 -1.29 -12.11 10.11
C ILE A 39 -1.62 -10.62 10.37
N LYS A 40 -0.74 -9.94 11.11
CA LYS A 40 -0.82 -8.47 11.31
C LYS A 40 -0.66 -7.75 9.98
N LYS A 41 -1.42 -6.67 9.77
CA LYS A 41 -1.46 -5.95 8.49
C LYS A 41 -0.91 -4.55 8.70
N GLN A 42 0.14 -4.19 7.96
CA GLN A 42 0.57 -2.80 7.84
C GLN A 42 0.04 -2.27 6.53
N ILE A 43 -0.76 -1.20 6.57
CA ILE A 43 -1.36 -0.59 5.39
C ILE A 43 -0.74 0.78 5.21
N ILE A 44 -0.11 1.00 4.06
CA ILE A 44 0.45 2.28 3.64
C ILE A 44 -0.49 2.80 2.55
N VAL A 45 -1.17 3.91 2.82
CA VAL A 45 -2.09 4.52 1.86
C VAL A 45 -1.39 5.69 1.18
N VAL A 46 -1.36 5.68 -0.14
CA VAL A 46 -0.80 6.76 -0.96
C VAL A 46 -1.83 7.16 -2.03
N PRO A 47 -1.93 8.43 -2.43
CA PRO A 47 -2.86 8.83 -3.50
C PRO A 47 -2.52 8.17 -4.84
N SER A 48 -1.26 8.25 -5.24
CA SER A 48 -0.73 7.66 -6.48
C SER A 48 0.79 7.51 -6.39
N LEU A 49 1.30 6.35 -6.81
CA LEU A 49 2.71 6.00 -6.91
C LEU A 49 3.46 6.82 -7.96
N ASP A 50 2.77 7.38 -8.94
CA ASP A 50 3.33 8.20 -10.02
C ASP A 50 3.71 9.63 -9.56
N THR A 51 3.71 9.87 -8.24
CA THR A 51 4.14 11.14 -7.65
C THR A 51 5.45 10.97 -6.88
N PRO A 52 6.42 11.90 -7.01
CA PRO A 52 7.77 11.73 -6.45
C PRO A 52 7.81 11.44 -4.95
N VAL A 53 6.88 12.03 -4.18
CA VAL A 53 6.82 11.84 -2.72
C VAL A 53 6.33 10.43 -2.36
N CYS A 54 5.31 9.93 -3.08
CA CYS A 54 4.77 8.60 -2.83
C CYS A 54 5.75 7.51 -3.29
N GLU A 55 6.39 7.71 -4.45
CA GLU A 55 7.49 6.85 -4.91
C GLU A 55 8.58 6.77 -3.82
N TRP A 56 9.07 7.93 -3.36
CA TRP A 56 10.12 7.99 -2.35
C TRP A 56 9.73 7.28 -1.06
N GLN A 57 8.50 7.51 -0.57
CA GLN A 57 7.98 6.88 0.64
C GLN A 57 7.95 5.35 0.54
N VAL A 58 7.53 4.81 -0.60
CA VAL A 58 7.44 3.36 -0.81
C VAL A 58 8.84 2.73 -0.97
N LYS A 59 9.77 3.41 -1.66
CA LYS A 59 11.16 2.95 -1.82
C LYS A 59 11.91 2.96 -0.50
N ASP A 60 11.86 4.06 0.25
CA ASP A 60 12.50 4.15 1.58
C ASP A 60 11.99 3.05 2.52
N TYR A 61 10.68 2.80 2.53
CA TYR A 61 10.11 1.74 3.34
C TYR A 61 10.54 0.34 2.86
N SER A 62 10.58 0.12 1.54
CA SER A 62 11.09 -1.11 0.94
C SER A 62 12.53 -1.39 1.34
N ASP A 63 13.41 -0.40 1.32
CA ASP A 63 14.82 -0.55 1.68
C ASP A 63 15.00 -0.82 3.18
N ARG A 64 14.16 -0.23 4.03
CA ARG A 64 14.09 -0.57 5.46
C ARG A 64 13.67 -2.02 5.67
N LEU A 65 12.71 -2.55 4.90
CA LEU A 65 12.33 -3.96 4.98
C LEU A 65 13.48 -4.89 4.58
N LYS A 66 14.21 -4.57 3.49
CA LYS A 66 15.38 -5.35 3.07
C LYS A 66 16.45 -5.38 4.17
N SER A 67 16.67 -4.24 4.83
CA SER A 67 17.70 -4.07 5.86
C SER A 67 17.33 -4.73 7.20
N ALA A 68 16.04 -4.84 7.52
CA ALA A 68 15.58 -5.32 8.83
C ALA A 68 15.73 -6.84 9.05
N GLY A 69 15.99 -7.63 8.00
CA GLY A 69 15.99 -9.10 8.09
C GLY A 69 14.57 -9.65 8.28
N SER A 70 14.36 -10.93 7.95
CA SER A 70 13.05 -11.56 7.80
C SER A 70 12.09 -11.32 8.99
N HIS A 71 11.15 -10.39 8.84
CA HIS A 71 10.03 -10.19 9.77
C HIS A 71 8.76 -10.85 9.22
N SER A 72 8.65 -12.16 9.43
CA SER A 72 7.51 -13.00 9.05
C SER A 72 6.21 -12.73 9.83
N THR A 73 6.16 -11.71 10.71
CA THR A 73 5.03 -11.48 11.61
C THR A 73 3.99 -10.49 11.08
N ARG A 74 4.26 -9.79 9.98
CA ARG A 74 3.28 -8.90 9.33
C ARG A 74 3.32 -8.98 7.81
N ALA A 75 2.16 -8.76 7.20
CA ALA A 75 2.03 -8.48 5.78
C ALA A 75 1.95 -6.97 5.56
N VAL A 76 2.70 -6.46 4.59
CA VAL A 76 2.69 -5.04 4.21
C VAL A 76 1.88 -4.86 2.94
N TYR A 77 0.95 -3.91 2.98
CA TYR A 77 0.12 -3.52 1.85
C TYR A 77 0.36 -2.07 1.50
N VAL A 78 0.51 -1.78 0.20
CA VAL A 78 0.48 -0.42 -0.34
C VAL A 78 -0.83 -0.26 -1.09
N LEU A 79 -1.70 0.61 -0.58
CA LEU A 79 -3.01 0.94 -1.15
C LEU A 79 -2.92 2.26 -1.89
N SER A 80 -3.31 2.26 -3.16
CA SER A 80 -3.29 3.42 -4.05
C SER A 80 -4.46 3.40 -5.02
N MET A 81 -4.83 4.55 -5.59
CA MET A 81 -5.82 4.62 -6.67
C MET A 81 -5.21 4.33 -8.06
N ASP A 82 -3.96 3.87 -8.12
CA ASP A 82 -3.33 3.44 -9.37
C ASP A 82 -3.87 2.10 -9.84
N THR A 83 -4.11 1.96 -11.14
CA THR A 83 -4.53 0.67 -11.70
C THR A 83 -3.49 -0.43 -11.42
N PRO A 84 -3.90 -1.72 -11.37
CA PRO A 84 -2.97 -2.85 -11.19
C PRO A 84 -1.79 -2.83 -12.17
N PHE A 85 -2.00 -2.33 -13.40
CA PHE A 85 -0.95 -2.21 -14.42
C PHE A 85 0.09 -1.12 -14.10
N ALA A 86 -0.34 0.02 -13.56
CA ALA A 86 0.56 1.08 -13.11
C ALA A 86 1.36 0.64 -11.88
N GLN A 87 0.73 -0.10 -10.96
CA GLN A 87 1.43 -0.73 -9.84
C GLN A 87 2.47 -1.75 -10.33
N ALA A 88 2.12 -2.62 -11.28
CA ALA A 88 3.05 -3.57 -11.87
C ALA A 88 4.22 -2.88 -12.58
N ARG A 89 3.98 -1.76 -13.29
CA ARG A 89 5.04 -0.92 -13.87
C ARG A 89 5.99 -0.40 -12.79
N PHE A 90 5.44 0.19 -11.72
CA PHE A 90 6.20 0.70 -10.59
C PHE A 90 7.09 -0.38 -9.96
N ILE A 91 6.55 -1.57 -9.70
CA ILE A 91 7.29 -2.71 -9.14
C ILE A 91 8.42 -3.17 -10.09
N ARG A 92 8.25 -3.06 -11.40
CA ARG A 92 9.27 -3.46 -12.39
C ARG A 92 10.38 -2.43 -12.53
N GLU A 93 10.05 -1.14 -12.45
CA GLU A 93 10.99 -0.03 -12.63
C GLU A 93 11.80 0.26 -11.37
N HIS A 94 11.35 -0.23 -10.22
CA HIS A 94 12.01 -0.04 -8.95
C HIS A 94 12.30 -1.38 -8.28
N ASP A 95 13.45 -1.50 -7.62
CA ASP A 95 13.80 -2.68 -6.83
C ASP A 95 12.99 -2.70 -5.53
N ILE A 96 11.71 -3.06 -5.59
CA ILE A 96 10.80 -3.09 -4.44
C ILE A 96 10.90 -4.45 -3.74
N HIS A 97 10.91 -4.43 -2.40
CA HIS A 97 10.93 -5.61 -1.57
C HIS A 97 9.74 -6.54 -1.90
N PRO A 98 9.97 -7.83 -2.23
CA PRO A 98 8.93 -8.73 -2.74
C PRO A 98 7.82 -9.06 -1.73
N GLY A 99 8.07 -8.80 -0.44
CA GLY A 99 7.07 -8.93 0.63
C GLY A 99 6.04 -7.79 0.71
N ILE A 100 6.10 -6.78 -0.16
CA ILE A 100 5.10 -5.71 -0.23
C ILE A 100 4.02 -6.09 -1.25
N ILE A 101 2.76 -6.06 -0.80
CA ILE A 101 1.60 -6.36 -1.64
C ILE A 101 0.94 -5.05 -2.06
N PHE A 102 0.93 -4.77 -3.36
CA PHE A 102 0.25 -3.60 -3.91
C PHE A 102 -1.20 -3.92 -4.21
N VAL A 103 -2.11 -3.04 -3.78
CA VAL A 103 -3.56 -3.19 -3.90
C VAL A 103 -4.21 -1.90 -4.38
N PHE A 104 -5.22 -2.04 -5.23
CA PHE A 104 -6.11 -0.99 -5.75
C PHE A 104 -7.54 -1.27 -5.30
#